data_AF-A0A848SNA4-F1
#
_entry.id   AF-A0A848SNA4-F1
#
_cell.length_a   1.000
_cell.length_b   1.000
_cell.length_c   1.000
_cell.angle_alpha   90.00
_cell.angle_beta   90.00
_cell.angle_gamma   90.00
#
_symmetry.space_group_name_H-M   'P 1'
#
loop_
_entity.id
_entity.type
_entity.pdbx_description
1 polymer ?
#
loop_
_entity_poly.entity_id
_entity_poly.type
_entity_poly.pdbx_seq_one_letter_code
_entity_poly.pdbx_strand_id
1 'polypeptide(L)'
;MATQAAEAPAKSFTRMQDGQPEHWAVIGAEHQAHYKTDAPKRIIQHLRDLDELTLGFGCSQLQHSLMTATLARRDGASDEEVVAALCHDIGKTMSVPNHGAIAAEILKPYVSDDLYHVIKYHQDFQGAYYYNYMGRSTTMREDHKDESWYGLACKLVDEWDAPAFDPDFEVDSLESFEPEIMSVFSQPKMM
;
A
#
# COMPACT_ATOMS: atom_id res chain seq x y z
N MET A 1 -49.71 -18.37 -18.38
CA MET A 1 -48.43 -18.36 -17.64
C MET A 1 -48.22 -16.95 -17.13
N ALA A 2 -48.42 -16.71 -15.84
CA ALA A 2 -48.20 -15.40 -15.24
C ALA A 2 -46.70 -15.23 -14.97
N THR A 3 -46.09 -14.27 -15.65
CA THR A 3 -44.73 -13.79 -15.37
C THR A 3 -44.70 -13.22 -13.95
N GLN A 4 -43.94 -13.87 -13.07
CA GLN A 4 -43.67 -13.39 -11.74
C GLN A 4 -42.80 -12.13 -11.86
N ALA A 5 -43.33 -10.99 -11.42
CA ALA A 5 -42.55 -9.76 -11.34
C ALA A 5 -41.35 -9.99 -10.43
N ALA A 6 -40.16 -9.58 -10.86
CA ALA A 6 -38.98 -9.60 -10.02
C ALA A 6 -39.26 -8.77 -8.75
N GLU A 7 -39.17 -9.40 -7.58
CA GLU A 7 -39.29 -8.70 -6.30
C GLU A 7 -38.21 -7.61 -6.23
N ALA A 8 -38.63 -6.41 -5.81
CA ALA A 8 -37.69 -5.31 -5.57
C ALA A 8 -36.63 -5.76 -4.54
N PRO A 9 -35.35 -5.37 -4.70
CA PRO A 9 -34.31 -5.79 -3.75
C PRO A 9 -34.75 -5.40 -2.34
N ALA A 10 -34.66 -6.37 -1.41
CA ALA A 10 -35.02 -6.14 -0.02
C ALA A 10 -34.25 -4.92 0.51
N LYS A 11 -34.96 -3.96 1.11
CA LYS A 11 -34.29 -2.86 1.84
C LYS A 11 -33.37 -3.50 2.88
N SER A 12 -32.08 -3.20 2.80
CA SER A 12 -31.10 -3.71 3.76
C SER A 12 -31.46 -3.31 5.21
N PHE A 13 -30.76 -3.89 6.17
CA PHE A 13 -30.95 -3.60 7.58
C PHE A 13 -30.33 -2.25 8.00
N THR A 14 -30.89 -1.63 9.05
CA THR A 14 -30.30 -0.43 9.69
C THR A 14 -29.46 -0.77 10.92
N ARG A 15 -29.63 -1.99 11.46
CA ARG A 15 -28.83 -2.56 12.56
C ARG A 15 -28.38 -3.95 12.16
N MET A 16 -27.10 -4.29 12.35
CA MET A 16 -26.59 -5.62 11.96
C MET A 16 -27.34 -6.78 12.62
N GLN A 17 -27.89 -6.59 13.84
CA GLN A 17 -28.67 -7.62 14.54
C GLN A 17 -29.97 -8.01 13.80
N ASP A 18 -30.47 -7.14 12.92
CA ASP A 18 -31.68 -7.36 12.13
C ASP A 18 -31.35 -7.94 10.73
N GLY A 19 -30.05 -8.21 10.47
CA GLY A 19 -29.59 -8.77 9.21
C GLY A 19 -30.14 -10.18 8.95
N GLN A 20 -30.55 -10.42 7.71
CA GLN A 20 -31.06 -11.71 7.24
C GLN A 20 -30.13 -12.25 6.15
N PRO A 21 -30.12 -13.56 5.87
CA PRO A 21 -29.24 -14.17 4.88
C PRO A 21 -29.28 -13.47 3.50
N GLU A 22 -30.45 -13.00 3.07
CA GLU A 22 -30.65 -12.33 1.78
C GLU A 22 -29.97 -10.96 1.73
N HIS A 23 -29.97 -10.22 2.85
CA HIS A 23 -29.26 -8.95 2.96
C HIS A 23 -27.74 -9.17 2.85
N TRP A 24 -27.23 -10.19 3.55
CA TRP A 24 -25.81 -10.51 3.55
C TRP A 24 -25.32 -11.07 2.21
N ALA A 25 -26.16 -11.80 1.47
CA ALA A 25 -25.85 -12.23 0.12
C ALA A 25 -25.63 -11.04 -0.84
N VAL A 26 -26.50 -10.02 -0.76
CA VAL A 26 -26.36 -8.77 -1.53
C VAL A 26 -25.10 -8.02 -1.10
N ILE A 27 -24.89 -7.80 0.20
CA ILE A 27 -23.70 -7.10 0.73
C ILE A 27 -22.41 -7.81 0.31
N GLY A 28 -22.38 -9.14 0.41
CA GLY A 28 -21.24 -9.95 -0.03
C GLY A 28 -20.94 -9.75 -1.51
N ALA A 29 -21.96 -9.78 -2.37
CA ALA A 29 -21.80 -9.54 -3.80
C ALA A 29 -21.26 -8.13 -4.11
N GLU A 30 -21.78 -7.10 -3.44
CA GLU A 30 -21.31 -5.71 -3.59
C GLU A 30 -19.86 -5.53 -3.10
N HIS A 31 -19.49 -6.15 -1.97
CA HIS A 31 -18.09 -6.14 -1.50
C HIS A 31 -17.17 -6.81 -2.52
N GLN A 32 -17.59 -7.95 -3.08
CA GLN A 32 -16.85 -8.71 -4.09
C GLN A 32 -16.66 -7.92 -5.38
N ALA A 33 -17.65 -7.16 -5.81
CA ALA A 33 -17.53 -6.23 -6.93
C ALA A 33 -16.56 -5.09 -6.59
N HIS A 34 -16.73 -4.47 -5.42
CA HIS A 34 -15.94 -3.31 -5.02
C HIS A 34 -14.44 -3.58 -4.95
N TYR A 35 -13.98 -4.64 -4.27
CA TYR A 35 -12.53 -4.84 -4.16
C TYR A 35 -11.88 -5.29 -5.47
N LYS A 36 -12.63 -5.84 -6.43
CA LYS A 36 -12.10 -6.19 -7.76
C LYS A 36 -11.88 -4.98 -8.66
N THR A 37 -12.66 -3.92 -8.49
CA THR A 37 -12.65 -2.78 -9.43
C THR A 37 -12.35 -1.43 -8.78
N ASP A 38 -12.91 -1.15 -7.62
CA ASP A 38 -12.88 0.18 -7.03
C ASP A 38 -11.84 0.34 -5.94
N ALA A 39 -11.50 -0.73 -5.20
CA ALA A 39 -10.41 -0.68 -4.22
C ALA A 39 -9.06 -0.28 -4.86
N PRO A 40 -8.61 -0.85 -6.00
CA PRO A 40 -7.39 -0.40 -6.65
C PRO A 40 -7.43 1.07 -7.08
N LYS A 41 -8.58 1.57 -7.55
CA LYS A 41 -8.76 2.99 -7.89
C LYS A 41 -8.62 3.91 -6.68
N ARG A 42 -9.05 3.46 -5.50
CA ARG A 42 -8.83 4.20 -4.24
C ARG A 42 -7.35 4.29 -3.90
N ILE A 43 -6.58 3.23 -4.14
CA ILE A 43 -5.12 3.26 -3.97
C ILE A 43 -4.48 4.29 -4.91
N ILE A 44 -4.85 4.28 -6.19
CA ILE A 44 -4.35 5.26 -7.17
C ILE A 44 -4.66 6.69 -6.71
N GLN A 45 -5.87 6.94 -6.21
CA GLN A 45 -6.23 8.26 -5.69
C GLN A 45 -5.37 8.66 -4.48
N HIS A 46 -5.15 7.76 -3.52
CA HIS A 46 -4.31 8.06 -2.36
C HIS A 46 -2.84 8.28 -2.74
N LEU A 47 -2.32 7.58 -3.76
CA LEU A 47 -1.01 7.89 -4.33
C LEU A 47 -1.00 9.31 -4.93
N ARG A 48 -2.02 9.71 -5.69
CA ARG A 48 -2.14 11.10 -6.19
C ARG A 48 -2.15 12.12 -5.06
N ASP A 49 -2.83 11.83 -3.96
CA ASP A 49 -2.90 12.73 -2.80
C ASP A 49 -1.53 12.96 -2.13
N LEU A 50 -0.54 12.05 -2.32
CA LEU A 50 0.83 12.25 -1.85
C LEU A 50 1.56 13.40 -2.57
N ASP A 51 1.08 13.86 -3.73
CA ASP A 51 1.71 14.96 -4.46
C ASP A 51 1.59 16.29 -3.71
N GLU A 52 0.52 16.45 -2.95
CA GLU A 52 0.25 17.63 -2.12
C GLU A 52 1.08 17.63 -0.81
N LEU A 53 1.86 16.57 -0.56
CA LEU A 53 2.66 16.42 0.65
C LEU A 53 4.15 16.50 0.30
N THR A 54 4.87 17.49 0.85
CA THR A 54 6.34 17.52 0.79
C THR A 54 6.98 17.16 2.13
N LEU A 55 6.33 17.49 3.25
CA LEU A 55 6.79 17.19 4.61
C LEU A 55 8.24 17.66 4.92
N GLY A 56 8.71 18.69 4.21
CA GLY A 56 10.06 19.23 4.36
C GLY A 56 11.14 18.53 3.53
N PHE A 57 10.79 17.52 2.73
CA PHE A 57 11.68 16.91 1.74
C PHE A 57 11.85 17.81 0.51
N GLY A 58 12.87 17.50 -0.29
CA GLY A 58 13.16 18.21 -1.54
C GLY A 58 12.17 17.94 -2.66
N CYS A 59 11.31 16.92 -2.52
CA CYS A 59 10.31 16.51 -3.49
C CYS A 59 8.95 16.21 -2.81
N SER A 60 7.88 16.04 -3.60
CA SER A 60 6.62 15.53 -3.07
C SER A 60 6.77 14.06 -2.63
N GLN A 61 5.87 13.60 -1.76
CA GLN A 61 5.82 12.19 -1.37
C GLN A 61 5.38 11.30 -2.54
N LEU A 62 4.63 11.84 -3.51
CA LEU A 62 4.37 11.12 -4.76
C LEU A 62 5.65 10.93 -5.59
N GLN A 63 6.45 11.98 -5.79
CA GLN A 63 7.75 11.86 -6.49
C GLN A 63 8.64 10.80 -5.82
N HIS A 64 8.73 10.83 -4.49
CA HIS A 64 9.47 9.83 -3.72
C HIS A 64 8.94 8.40 -3.95
N SER A 65 7.63 8.22 -3.86
CA SER A 65 6.98 6.92 -4.07
C SER A 65 7.21 6.39 -5.49
N LEU A 66 7.06 7.25 -6.51
CA LEU A 66 7.30 6.90 -7.91
C LEU A 66 8.76 6.56 -8.18
N MET A 67 9.70 7.32 -7.60
CA MET A 67 11.13 7.04 -7.74
C MET A 67 11.49 5.70 -7.09
N THR A 68 11.01 5.42 -5.88
CA THR A 68 11.19 4.13 -5.20
C THR A 68 10.69 2.98 -6.06
N ALA A 69 9.48 3.08 -6.61
CA ALA A 69 8.89 2.05 -7.46
C ALA A 69 9.60 1.91 -8.81
N THR A 70 10.08 3.02 -9.40
CA THR A 70 10.86 3.02 -10.64
C THR A 70 12.19 2.30 -10.45
N LEU A 71 12.87 2.51 -9.31
CA LEU A 71 14.10 1.81 -8.97
C LEU A 71 13.84 0.30 -8.79
N ALA A 72 12.80 -0.08 -8.06
CA ALA A 72 12.40 -1.48 -7.90
C ALA A 72 12.09 -2.16 -9.26
N ARG A 73 11.33 -1.48 -10.14
CA ARG A 73 10.99 -1.98 -11.48
C ARG A 73 12.25 -2.15 -12.34
N ARG A 74 13.19 -1.20 -12.31
CA ARG A 74 14.47 -1.26 -13.05
C ARG A 74 15.40 -2.36 -12.54
N ASP A 75 15.29 -2.71 -11.26
CA ASP A 75 16.01 -3.84 -10.66
C ASP A 75 15.37 -5.21 -10.98
N GLY A 76 14.25 -5.24 -11.70
CA GLY A 76 13.58 -6.48 -12.08
C GLY A 76 12.82 -7.13 -10.92
N ALA A 77 12.41 -6.33 -9.93
CA ALA A 77 11.52 -6.77 -8.86
C ALA A 77 10.16 -7.23 -9.41
N SER A 78 9.48 -8.09 -8.67
CA SER A 78 8.13 -8.56 -9.01
C SER A 78 7.10 -7.43 -8.92
N ASP A 79 5.96 -7.57 -9.61
CA ASP A 79 4.84 -6.60 -9.54
C ASP A 79 4.42 -6.33 -8.08
N GLU A 80 4.48 -7.35 -7.22
CA GLU A 80 4.12 -7.26 -5.81
C GLU A 80 5.12 -6.39 -5.02
N GLU A 81 6.43 -6.57 -5.26
CA GLU A 81 7.48 -5.73 -4.68
C GLU A 81 7.43 -4.30 -5.22
N VAL A 82 7.17 -4.12 -6.53
CA VAL A 82 7.02 -2.80 -7.15
C VAL A 82 5.83 -2.05 -6.55
N VAL A 83 4.68 -2.69 -6.38
CA VAL A 83 3.50 -2.08 -5.74
C VAL A 83 3.76 -1.81 -4.25
N ALA A 84 4.45 -2.71 -3.55
CA ALA A 84 4.81 -2.48 -2.15
C ALA A 84 5.75 -1.28 -2.00
N ALA A 85 6.76 -1.16 -2.86
CA ALA A 85 7.66 0.00 -2.94
C ALA A 85 6.90 1.29 -3.28
N LEU A 86 5.98 1.25 -4.23
CA LEU A 86 5.13 2.40 -4.58
C LEU A 86 4.24 2.85 -3.41
N CYS A 87 3.77 1.91 -2.59
CA CYS A 87 2.80 2.18 -1.53
C CYS A 87 3.42 2.25 -0.13
N HIS A 88 4.74 2.09 0.03
CA HIS A 88 5.37 1.93 1.35
C HIS A 88 5.07 3.11 2.30
N ASP A 89 4.89 4.29 1.73
CA ASP A 89 4.66 5.56 2.42
C ASP A 89 3.21 6.06 2.32
N ILE A 90 2.30 5.33 1.68
CA ILE A 90 0.93 5.77 1.40
C ILE A 90 0.14 6.13 2.67
N GLY A 91 0.54 5.56 3.83
CA GLY A 91 -0.02 5.88 5.13
C GLY A 91 0.18 7.34 5.57
N LYS A 92 1.10 8.09 4.95
CA LYS A 92 1.31 9.52 5.22
C LYS A 92 0.10 10.38 4.87
N THR A 93 -0.76 9.91 3.96
CA THR A 93 -2.07 10.54 3.68
C THR A 93 -2.99 10.58 4.89
N MET A 94 -2.81 9.67 5.86
CA MET A 94 -3.65 9.53 7.06
C MET A 94 -2.93 9.92 8.34
N SER A 95 -1.68 9.47 8.52
CA SER A 95 -0.90 9.71 9.73
C SER A 95 0.59 9.58 9.45
N VAL A 96 1.30 10.72 9.38
CA VAL A 96 2.77 10.73 9.25
C VAL A 96 3.46 9.95 10.38
N PRO A 97 3.08 10.05 11.66
CA PRO A 97 3.76 9.29 12.72
C PRO A 97 3.61 7.77 12.64
N ASN A 98 2.55 7.25 12.00
CA ASN A 98 2.22 5.82 11.96
C ASN A 98 2.12 5.26 10.54
N HIS A 99 2.69 5.96 9.54
CA HIS A 99 2.47 5.67 8.13
C HIS A 99 2.87 4.25 7.75
N GLY A 100 4.02 3.75 8.21
CA GLY A 100 4.49 2.40 7.87
C GLY A 100 3.52 1.30 8.30
N ALA A 101 2.99 1.39 9.53
CA ALA A 101 1.99 0.44 10.01
C ALA A 101 0.67 0.52 9.22
N ILE A 102 0.23 1.73 8.85
CA ILE A 102 -0.98 1.93 8.03
C ILE A 102 -0.78 1.35 6.63
N ALA A 103 0.34 1.66 5.98
CA ALA A 103 0.68 1.16 4.66
C ALA A 103 0.75 -0.38 4.66
N ALA A 104 1.38 -0.96 5.68
CA ALA A 104 1.46 -2.41 5.82
C ALA A 104 0.09 -3.06 5.95
N GLU A 105 -0.83 -2.53 6.78
CA GLU A 105 -2.17 -3.11 6.90
C GLU A 105 -3.05 -2.91 5.65
N ILE A 106 -2.82 -1.86 4.85
CA ILE A 106 -3.44 -1.69 3.53
C ILE A 106 -2.96 -2.81 2.58
N LEU A 107 -1.67 -3.10 2.57
CA LEU A 107 -1.04 -4.07 1.65
C LEU A 107 -1.22 -5.52 2.09
N LYS A 108 -1.37 -5.78 3.39
CA LYS A 108 -1.40 -7.12 4.00
C LYS A 108 -2.28 -8.14 3.27
N PRO A 109 -3.49 -7.80 2.78
CA PRO A 109 -4.31 -8.78 2.08
C PRO A 109 -3.74 -9.24 0.74
N TYR A 110 -2.82 -8.47 0.15
CA TYR A 110 -2.38 -8.59 -1.24
C TYR A 110 -0.91 -9.02 -1.36
N VAL A 111 -0.12 -8.83 -0.31
CA VAL A 111 1.32 -9.12 -0.31
C VAL A 111 1.68 -10.34 0.54
N SER A 112 2.92 -10.83 0.40
CA SER A 112 3.50 -11.87 1.23
C SER A 112 3.70 -11.37 2.66
N ASP A 113 3.80 -12.31 3.61
CA ASP A 113 4.06 -11.98 5.01
C ASP A 113 5.42 -11.27 5.18
N ASP A 114 6.43 -11.66 4.40
CA ASP A 114 7.73 -10.98 4.39
C ASP A 114 7.58 -9.51 3.93
N LEU A 115 6.88 -9.24 2.82
CA LEU A 115 6.64 -7.87 2.35
C LEU A 115 5.81 -7.04 3.33
N TYR A 116 4.82 -7.65 3.99
CA TYR A 116 4.06 -6.98 5.04
C TYR A 116 4.99 -6.45 6.15
N HIS A 117 5.92 -7.27 6.63
CA HIS A 117 6.86 -6.87 7.68
C HIS A 117 7.88 -5.85 7.19
N VAL A 118 8.39 -6.00 5.96
CA VAL A 118 9.27 -5.01 5.32
C VAL A 118 8.62 -3.63 5.33
N ILE A 119 7.38 -3.51 4.83
CA ILE A 119 6.69 -2.21 4.79
C ILE A 119 6.37 -1.70 6.19
N LYS A 120 5.99 -2.58 7.11
CA LYS A 120 5.67 -2.17 8.49
C LYS A 120 6.86 -1.54 9.21
N TYR A 121 8.06 -2.09 9.00
CA TYR A 121 9.27 -1.72 9.72
C TYR A 121 10.30 -0.96 8.85
N HIS A 122 9.97 -0.59 7.61
CA HIS A 122 10.93 0.08 6.70
C HIS A 122 11.60 1.30 7.34
N GLN A 123 10.87 2.04 8.19
CA GLN A 123 11.37 3.21 8.90
C GLN A 123 12.50 2.87 9.92
N ASP A 124 12.51 1.67 10.50
CA ASP A 124 13.60 1.21 11.38
C ASP A 124 14.92 1.01 10.60
N PHE A 125 14.81 0.68 9.31
CA PHE A 125 15.94 0.54 8.39
C PHE A 125 16.36 1.90 7.85
N GLN A 126 15.42 2.74 7.43
CA GLN A 126 15.69 4.10 6.94
C GLN A 126 16.34 4.97 8.03
N GLY A 127 16.00 4.70 9.30
CA GLY A 127 16.59 5.36 10.47
C GLY A 127 18.12 5.29 10.53
N ALA A 128 18.75 4.29 9.91
CA ALA A 128 20.21 4.20 9.80
C ALA A 128 20.86 5.45 9.16
N TYR A 129 20.12 6.16 8.30
CA TYR A 129 20.59 7.32 7.56
C TYR A 129 20.43 8.66 8.31
N TYR A 130 19.48 8.78 9.26
CA TYR A 130 19.15 10.09 9.83
C TYR A 130 18.80 10.14 11.33
N TYR A 131 18.59 9.01 12.00
CA TYR A 131 18.21 9.00 13.43
C TYR A 131 19.28 9.60 14.35
N ASN A 132 20.55 9.59 13.96
CA ASN A 132 21.62 10.26 14.69
C ASN A 132 21.39 11.78 14.83
N TYR A 133 20.82 12.44 13.81
CA TYR A 133 20.46 13.87 13.88
C TYR A 133 19.28 14.15 14.82
N MET A 134 18.54 13.12 15.21
CA MET A 134 17.40 13.17 16.14
C MET A 134 17.73 12.60 17.52
N GLY A 135 19.00 12.24 17.78
CA GLY A 135 19.42 11.62 19.04
C GLY A 135 18.84 10.22 19.27
N ARG A 136 18.45 9.51 18.20
CA ARG A 136 17.91 8.14 18.24
C ARG A 136 18.95 7.13 17.73
N SER A 137 18.71 5.85 18.02
CA SER A 137 19.60 4.76 17.59
C SER A 137 19.54 4.56 16.08
N THR A 138 20.68 4.49 15.40
CA THR A 138 20.78 4.15 13.98
C THR A 138 20.85 2.64 13.71
N THR A 139 20.70 1.81 14.76
CA THR A 139 20.81 0.34 14.66
C THR A 139 19.46 -0.35 14.87
N MET A 140 18.33 0.35 14.74
CA MET A 140 17.01 -0.25 14.98
C MET A 140 16.72 -1.43 14.05
N ARG A 141 17.20 -1.40 12.80
CA ARG A 141 17.12 -2.57 11.91
C ARG A 141 17.71 -3.85 12.51
N GLU A 142 18.74 -3.76 13.35
CA GLU A 142 19.40 -4.93 13.95
C GLU A 142 18.48 -5.73 14.88
N ASP A 143 17.40 -5.12 15.36
CA ASP A 143 16.36 -5.82 16.15
C ASP A 143 15.65 -6.90 15.32
N HIS A 144 15.74 -6.82 13.99
CA HIS A 144 15.08 -7.72 13.03
C HIS A 144 16.05 -8.64 12.27
N LYS A 145 17.35 -8.63 12.59
CA LYS A 145 18.41 -9.28 11.79
C LYS A 145 18.24 -10.80 11.57
N ASP A 146 17.51 -11.46 12.47
CA ASP A 146 17.30 -12.92 12.45
C ASP A 146 15.98 -13.29 11.74
N GLU A 147 15.23 -12.31 11.24
CA GLU A 147 13.96 -12.50 10.54
C GLU A 147 14.15 -12.85 9.05
N SER A 148 13.25 -13.66 8.48
CA SER A 148 13.31 -14.09 7.06
C SER A 148 13.31 -12.92 6.08
N TRP A 149 12.62 -11.85 6.43
CA TRP A 149 12.40 -10.68 5.59
C TRP A 149 13.49 -9.61 5.71
N TYR A 150 14.46 -9.77 6.62
CA TYR A 150 15.51 -8.77 6.87
C TYR A 150 16.28 -8.37 5.60
N GLY A 151 16.69 -9.36 4.80
CA GLY A 151 17.42 -9.12 3.56
C GLY A 151 16.60 -8.33 2.53
N LEU A 152 15.28 -8.59 2.46
CA LEU A 152 14.37 -7.85 1.59
C LEU A 152 14.16 -6.41 2.09
N ALA A 153 14.10 -6.20 3.41
CA ALA A 153 14.01 -4.86 3.99
C ALA A 153 15.28 -4.03 3.73
N CYS A 154 16.47 -4.62 3.90
CA CYS A 154 17.72 -3.97 3.51
C CYS A 154 17.70 -3.60 2.03
N LYS A 155 17.29 -4.51 1.15
CA LYS A 155 17.23 -4.24 -0.30
C LYS A 155 16.26 -3.07 -0.60
N LEU A 156 15.01 -3.18 -0.15
CA LEU A 156 13.99 -2.17 -0.43
C LEU A 156 14.41 -0.79 0.08
N VAL A 157 14.97 -0.73 1.29
CA VAL A 157 15.33 0.55 1.90
C VAL A 157 16.63 1.10 1.35
N ASP A 158 17.71 0.30 1.33
CA ASP A 158 19.03 0.80 1.00
C ASP A 158 19.18 1.07 -0.52
N GLU A 159 18.47 0.33 -1.38
CA GLU A 159 18.60 0.43 -2.84
C GLU A 159 17.48 1.23 -3.51
N TRP A 160 16.27 1.25 -2.92
CA TRP A 160 15.10 1.88 -3.56
C TRP A 160 14.55 3.10 -2.79
N ASP A 161 14.26 2.99 -1.49
CA ASP A 161 13.62 4.06 -0.72
C ASP A 161 14.61 5.18 -0.32
N ALA A 162 15.70 4.85 0.40
CA ALA A 162 16.66 5.84 0.87
C ALA A 162 17.26 6.76 -0.23
N PRO A 163 17.57 6.29 -1.46
CA PRO A 163 18.03 7.17 -2.53
C PRO A 163 16.91 7.97 -3.22
N ALA A 164 15.63 7.68 -2.97
CA ALA A 164 14.50 8.18 -3.75
C ALA A 164 13.98 9.58 -3.35
N PHE A 165 14.86 10.53 -3.06
CA PHE A 165 14.47 11.90 -2.65
C PHE A 165 14.91 12.98 -3.65
N ASP A 166 15.34 12.60 -4.86
CA ASP A 166 15.77 13.52 -5.91
C ASP A 166 14.56 14.09 -6.68
N PRO A 167 14.30 15.41 -6.61
CA PRO A 167 13.19 16.03 -7.33
C PRO A 167 13.37 16.05 -8.85
N ASP A 168 14.61 15.92 -9.35
CA ASP A 168 14.94 16.00 -10.77
C ASP A 168 15.09 14.61 -11.42
N PHE A 169 14.95 13.53 -10.66
CA PHE A 169 15.03 12.17 -11.19
C PHE A 169 13.83 11.85 -12.09
N GLU A 170 14.13 11.30 -13.28
CA GLU A 170 13.11 10.85 -14.23
C GLU A 170 12.46 9.55 -13.76
N VAL A 171 11.27 9.70 -13.18
CA VAL A 171 10.41 8.61 -12.70
C VAL A 171 9.45 8.12 -13.78
N ASP A 172 9.08 6.85 -13.69
CA ASP A 172 7.93 6.35 -14.42
C ASP A 172 6.64 7.02 -13.88
N SER A 173 5.66 7.31 -14.76
CA SER A 173 4.44 8.00 -14.34
C SER A 173 3.53 7.09 -13.50
N LEU A 174 2.68 7.68 -12.64
CA LEU A 174 1.69 6.91 -11.88
C LEU A 174 0.80 6.06 -12.79
N GLU A 175 0.36 6.61 -13.93
CA GLU A 175 -0.42 5.91 -14.94
C GLU A 175 0.28 4.64 -15.46
N SER A 176 1.61 4.65 -15.52
CA SER A 176 2.38 3.49 -15.95
C SER A 176 2.41 2.36 -14.93
N PHE A 177 2.12 2.63 -13.66
CA PHE A 177 2.01 1.62 -12.58
C PHE A 177 0.57 1.14 -12.37
N GLU A 178 -0.42 1.77 -13.01
CA GLU A 178 -1.83 1.36 -12.86
C GLU A 178 -2.06 -0.13 -13.20
N PRO A 179 -1.44 -0.74 -14.23
CA PRO A 179 -1.60 -2.17 -14.50
C PRO A 179 -1.18 -3.06 -13.32
N GLU A 180 -0.03 -2.81 -12.69
CA GLU A 180 0.47 -3.56 -11.53
C GLU A 180 -0.41 -3.32 -10.30
N ILE A 181 -0.82 -2.07 -10.04
CA ILE A 181 -1.74 -1.75 -8.93
C ILE A 181 -3.06 -2.49 -9.11
N MET A 182 -3.64 -2.48 -10.31
CA MET A 182 -4.89 -3.18 -10.63
C MET A 182 -4.72 -4.70 -10.47
N SER A 183 -3.60 -5.26 -10.91
CA SER A 183 -3.30 -6.69 -10.79
C SER A 183 -3.23 -7.15 -9.33
N VAL A 184 -2.46 -6.43 -8.50
CA VAL A 184 -2.22 -6.78 -7.09
C VAL A 184 -3.47 -6.56 -6.24
N PHE A 185 -4.08 -5.37 -6.29
CA PHE A 185 -5.19 -5.02 -5.39
C PHE A 185 -6.55 -5.64 -5.78
N SER A 186 -6.68 -6.24 -6.97
CA SER A 186 -7.91 -6.96 -7.36
C SER A 186 -7.96 -8.40 -6.86
N GLN A 187 -6.86 -8.91 -6.28
CA GLN A 187 -6.69 -10.32 -5.89
C GLN A 187 -6.21 -10.45 -4.43
N PRO A 188 -7.06 -10.16 -3.43
CA PRO A 188 -6.71 -10.42 -2.03
C PRO A 188 -6.45 -11.92 -1.81
N LYS A 189 -5.28 -12.23 -1.26
CA LYS A 189 -4.81 -13.58 -0.87
C LYS A 189 -5.41 -14.04 0.46
N MET A 190 -5.88 -13.09 1.29
CA MET A 190 -6.54 -13.33 2.56
C MET A 190 -7.76 -12.41 2.72
N MET A 191 -8.84 -12.95 3.28
CA MET A 191 -10.10 -12.25 3.61
C MET A 191 -10.50 -12.53 5.04
#